data_AF-A0A016WTW7-F1
#
_entry.id   AF-A0A016WTW7-F1
#
_cell.length_a   1.000
_cell.length_b   1.000
_cell.length_c   1.000
_cell.angle_alpha   90.00
_cell.angle_beta   90.00
_cell.angle_gamma   90.00
#
_symmetry.space_group_name_H-M   'P 1'
#
loop_
_entity.id
_entity.type
_entity.pdbx_description
1 polymer ?
#
loop_
_entity_poly.entity_id
_entity_poly.type
_entity_poly.pdbx_seq_one_letter_code
_entity_poly.pdbx_strand_id
1 'polypeptide(L)'
;MKMKMLRWMAGITCLDYICNQHARQRFGVADKLREARIRPRFSHVLHAGKDKVSRISFDLEMSCKRPKGRPKQRWLDTIHAELKLTGIHPDQAHDKAKWRQRISNADPATGREKR
;
A
#
# COMPACT_ATOMS: atom_id res chain seq x y z
N MET A 1 -3.79 12.70 -7.47
CA MET A 1 -3.61 14.12 -7.09
C MET A 1 -2.13 14.45 -6.97
N LYS A 2 -1.70 15.61 -7.50
CA LYS A 2 -0.30 16.09 -7.36
C LYS A 2 -0.10 16.69 -5.96
N MET A 3 1.13 16.59 -5.41
CA MET A 3 1.46 17.06 -4.05
C MET A 3 1.13 18.55 -3.84
N LYS A 4 1.39 19.38 -4.86
CA LYS A 4 1.10 20.82 -4.83
C LYS A 4 -0.39 21.11 -4.56
N MET A 5 -1.29 20.29 -5.11
CA MET A 5 -2.74 20.43 -4.89
C MET A 5 -3.12 20.04 -3.47
N LEU A 6 -2.56 18.95 -2.94
CA LEU A 6 -2.82 18.51 -1.56
C LEU A 6 -2.38 19.58 -0.56
N ARG A 7 -1.18 20.13 -0.73
CA ARG A 7 -0.68 21.21 0.13
C ARG A 7 -1.54 22.47 0.04
N TRP A 8 -1.91 22.89 -1.17
CA TRP A 8 -2.78 24.06 -1.37
C TRP A 8 -4.14 23.90 -0.70
N MET A 9 -4.82 22.76 -0.88
CA MET A 9 -6.12 22.49 -0.25
C MET A 9 -6.04 22.40 1.28
N ALA A 10 -4.89 22.00 1.82
CA ALA A 10 -4.66 21.94 3.27
C ALA A 10 -4.18 23.28 3.86
N GLY A 11 -3.94 24.30 3.04
CA GLY A 11 -3.33 25.56 3.46
C GLY A 11 -1.87 25.43 3.89
N ILE A 12 -1.18 24.35 3.51
CA ILE A 12 0.20 24.08 3.93
C ILE A 12 1.16 24.83 3.02
N THR A 13 1.90 25.76 3.61
CA THR A 13 2.97 26.53 2.99
C THR A 13 4.34 25.89 3.24
N CYS A 14 5.40 26.45 2.63
CA CYS A 14 6.76 26.01 2.91
C CYS A 14 7.23 26.39 4.32
N LEU A 15 6.66 27.43 4.93
CA LEU A 15 7.03 27.93 6.26
C LEU A 15 6.55 27.02 7.39
N ASP A 16 5.57 26.14 7.12
CA ASP A 16 5.04 25.23 8.13
C ASP A 16 5.99 24.06 8.43
N TYR A 17 7.03 23.85 7.61
CA TYR A 17 7.96 22.70 7.70
C TYR A 17 7.26 21.32 7.79
N ILE A 18 6.01 21.23 7.33
CA ILE A 18 5.19 20.01 7.40
C ILE A 18 5.64 19.01 6.33
N CYS A 19 5.91 17.79 6.78
CA CYS A 19 6.26 16.69 5.90
C CYS A 19 5.11 16.30 4.96
N ASN A 20 5.47 15.94 3.72
CA ASN A 20 4.55 15.48 2.68
C ASN A 20 3.70 14.25 3.09
N GLN A 21 4.20 13.44 4.03
CA GLN A 21 3.45 12.32 4.59
C GLN A 21 2.21 12.81 5.34
N HIS A 22 2.33 13.88 6.14
CA HIS A 22 1.22 14.47 6.89
C HIS A 22 0.15 15.03 5.94
N ALA A 23 0.55 15.74 4.89
CA ALA A 23 -0.37 16.22 3.86
C ALA A 23 -1.10 15.06 3.14
N ARG A 24 -0.42 13.93 2.86
CA ARG A 24 -1.06 12.75 2.26
C ARG A 24 -2.01 12.03 3.20
N GLN A 25 -1.68 11.98 4.49
CA GLN A 25 -2.50 11.34 5.51
C GLN A 25 -3.79 12.11 5.75
N ARG A 26 -3.73 13.45 5.79
CA ARG A 26 -4.91 14.32 5.96
C ARG A 26 -6.00 14.09 4.90
N PHE A 27 -5.60 13.75 3.68
CA PHE A 27 -6.53 13.47 2.57
C PHE A 27 -6.69 11.97 2.26
N GLY A 28 -6.22 11.05 3.13
CA GLY A 28 -6.31 9.59 2.89
C GLY A 28 -5.62 9.11 1.60
N VAL A 29 -4.75 9.94 1.00
CA VAL A 29 -4.03 9.60 -0.24
C VAL A 29 -2.97 8.54 0.04
N ALA A 30 -2.40 8.54 1.24
CA ALA A 30 -1.46 7.51 1.68
C ALA A 30 -2.13 6.11 1.68
N ASP A 31 -3.36 6.03 2.16
CA ASP A 31 -4.12 4.79 2.26
C ASP A 31 -4.56 4.26 0.89
N LYS A 32 -5.01 5.14 0.00
CA LYS A 32 -5.31 4.79 -1.40
C LYS A 32 -4.08 4.29 -2.16
N LEU A 33 -2.91 4.88 -1.93
CA LEU A 33 -1.66 4.42 -2.54
C LEU A 33 -1.25 3.04 -2.02
N ARG A 34 -1.43 2.78 -0.72
CA ARG A 34 -1.21 1.46 -0.11
C ARG A 34 -2.15 0.42 -0.71
N GLU A 35 -3.43 0.73 -0.80
CA GLU A 35 -4.42 -0.15 -1.42
C GLU A 35 -4.06 -0.47 -2.88
N ALA A 36 -3.67 0.55 -3.67
CA ALA A 36 -3.26 0.37 -5.06
C ALA A 36 -1.98 -0.48 -5.22
N ARG A 37 -1.11 -0.56 -4.20
CA ARG A 37 0.10 -1.40 -4.22
C ARG A 37 -0.18 -2.84 -3.88
N ILE A 38 -1.08 -3.09 -2.91
CA ILE A 38 -1.38 -4.44 -2.41
C ILE A 38 -2.45 -5.12 -3.28
N ARG A 39 -3.53 -4.41 -3.63
CA ARG A 39 -4.73 -5.00 -4.23
C ARG A 39 -4.52 -5.66 -5.61
N PRO A 40 -3.81 -5.06 -6.60
CA PRO A 40 -3.88 -5.51 -7.99
C PRO A 40 -3.17 -6.84 -8.28
N ARG A 41 -2.03 -7.11 -7.64
CA ARG A 41 -1.16 -8.25 -8.01
C ARG A 41 -0.95 -9.23 -6.87
N PHE A 42 -0.86 -8.76 -5.62
CA PHE A 42 -0.66 -9.64 -4.47
C PHE A 42 -1.88 -10.52 -4.19
N SER A 43 -3.09 -9.93 -4.14
CA SER A 43 -4.33 -10.70 -3.95
C SER A 43 -4.49 -11.78 -5.02
N HIS A 44 -4.25 -11.42 -6.29
CA HIS A 44 -4.36 -12.34 -7.42
C HIS A 44 -3.34 -13.48 -7.34
N VAL A 45 -2.10 -13.20 -6.93
CA VAL A 45 -1.06 -14.22 -6.75
C VAL A 45 -1.40 -15.15 -5.59
N LEU A 46 -1.90 -14.62 -4.47
CA LEU A 46 -2.28 -15.43 -3.31
C LEU A 46 -3.51 -16.33 -3.55
N HIS A 47 -4.42 -15.91 -4.45
CA HIS A 47 -5.59 -16.69 -4.86
C HIS A 47 -5.31 -17.68 -6.00
N ALA A 48 -4.15 -17.60 -6.62
CA ALA A 48 -3.77 -18.55 -7.64
C ALA A 48 -3.52 -19.92 -6.98
N GLY A 49 -4.04 -20.98 -7.62
CA GLY A 49 -3.72 -22.36 -7.25
C GLY A 49 -2.21 -22.59 -7.23
N LYS A 50 -1.74 -23.49 -6.38
CA LYS A 50 -0.31 -23.79 -6.21
C LYS A 50 0.39 -24.19 -7.51
N ASP A 51 -0.38 -24.72 -8.46
CA ASP A 51 0.10 -25.20 -9.76
C ASP A 51 0.22 -24.07 -10.80
N LYS A 52 -0.26 -22.86 -10.48
CA LYS A 52 -0.18 -21.72 -11.39
C LYS A 52 1.21 -21.10 -11.35
N VAL A 53 1.74 -20.79 -12.53
CA VAL A 53 3.03 -20.11 -12.72
C VAL A 53 3.16 -18.87 -11.85
N SER A 54 2.10 -18.06 -11.70
CA SER A 54 2.12 -16.86 -10.87
C SER A 54 2.41 -17.13 -9.39
N ARG A 55 1.97 -18.28 -8.86
CA ARG A 55 2.21 -18.71 -7.47
C ARG A 55 3.60 -19.31 -7.33
N ILE A 56 3.96 -20.20 -8.26
CA ILE A 56 5.29 -20.83 -8.31
C ILE A 56 6.40 -19.79 -8.45
N SER A 57 6.26 -18.81 -9.35
CA SER A 57 7.25 -17.73 -9.51
C SER A 57 7.38 -16.84 -8.28
N PHE A 58 6.28 -16.62 -7.55
CA PHE A 58 6.30 -15.87 -6.30
C PHE A 58 7.02 -16.64 -5.19
N ASP A 59 6.78 -17.95 -5.09
CA ASP A 59 7.42 -18.83 -4.10
C ASP A 59 8.91 -19.10 -4.43
N LEU A 60 9.28 -19.14 -5.71
CA LEU A 60 10.64 -19.39 -6.21
C LEU A 60 11.60 -18.20 -6.02
N GLU A 61 11.10 -16.96 -5.94
CA GLU A 61 11.91 -15.73 -5.96
C GLU A 61 12.77 -15.47 -4.70
N MET A 62 12.83 -16.46 -3.79
CA MET A 62 13.36 -16.35 -2.43
C MET A 62 14.79 -16.88 -2.23
N SER A 63 15.46 -17.44 -3.25
CA SER A 63 16.82 -17.98 -3.09
C SER A 63 17.95 -17.13 -3.72
N CYS A 64 17.63 -16.05 -4.45
CA CYS A 64 18.65 -15.18 -5.02
C CYS A 64 19.41 -14.41 -3.93
N LYS A 65 20.71 -14.67 -3.81
CA LYS A 65 21.61 -13.98 -2.88
C LYS A 65 21.58 -12.47 -3.12
N ARG A 66 21.30 -11.70 -2.07
CA ARG A 66 21.17 -10.23 -2.12
C ARG A 66 22.53 -9.61 -2.49
N PRO A 67 22.59 -8.66 -3.44
CA PRO A 67 23.85 -7.97 -3.74
C PRO A 67 24.32 -7.19 -2.52
N LYS A 68 25.64 -7.17 -2.31
CA LYS A 68 26.29 -6.43 -1.21
C LYS A 68 26.16 -4.92 -1.47
N GLY A 69 25.62 -4.18 -0.51
CA GLY A 69 25.35 -2.73 -0.64
C GLY A 69 23.90 -2.37 -0.31
N ARG A 70 23.45 -1.15 -0.64
CA ARG A 70 22.05 -0.72 -0.48
C ARG A 70 21.23 -1.14 -1.70
N PRO A 71 20.42 -2.21 -1.62
CA PRO A 71 19.71 -2.72 -2.78
C PRO A 71 18.48 -1.88 -3.03
N LYS A 72 18.05 -1.79 -4.30
CA LYS A 72 16.76 -1.18 -4.63
C LYS A 72 15.65 -1.90 -3.87
N GLN A 73 14.73 -1.14 -3.28
CA GLN A 73 13.59 -1.69 -2.57
C GLN A 73 12.74 -2.51 -3.54
N ARG A 74 12.62 -3.82 -3.28
CA ARG A 74 11.74 -4.68 -4.10
C ARG A 74 10.30 -4.29 -3.82
N TRP A 75 9.45 -4.48 -4.83
CA TRP A 75 8.01 -4.31 -4.67
C TRP A 75 7.46 -5.24 -3.56
N LEU A 76 7.97 -6.47 -3.45
CA LEU A 76 7.63 -7.42 -2.37
C LEU A 76 8.04 -6.91 -0.98
N ASP A 77 9.25 -6.37 -0.83
CA ASP A 77 9.71 -5.77 0.44
C ASP A 77 8.77 -4.64 0.89
N THR A 78 8.25 -3.87 -0.07
CA THR A 78 7.28 -2.80 0.17
C THR A 78 5.94 -3.36 0.62
N ILE A 79 5.45 -4.43 -0.03
CA ILE A 79 4.20 -5.08 0.35
C ILE A 79 4.31 -5.70 1.75
N HIS A 80 5.40 -6.40 2.06
CA HIS A 80 5.60 -6.97 3.40
C HIS A 80 5.63 -5.90 4.50
N ALA A 81 6.29 -4.76 4.24
CA ALA A 81 6.26 -3.63 5.17
C ALA A 81 4.86 -3.05 5.33
N GLU A 82 4.10 -2.89 4.24
CA GLU A 82 2.72 -2.37 4.28
C GLU A 82 1.74 -3.34 4.96
N LEU A 83 1.87 -4.64 4.74
CA LEU A 83 1.08 -5.68 5.43
C LEU A 83 1.41 -5.75 6.92
N LYS A 84 2.69 -5.57 7.28
CA LYS A 84 3.12 -5.49 8.68
C LYS A 84 2.55 -4.25 9.37
N LEU A 85 2.52 -3.11 8.69
CA LEU A 85 1.92 -1.87 9.19
C LEU A 85 0.41 -2.00 9.42
N THR A 86 -0.30 -2.75 8.57
CA THR A 86 -1.75 -2.97 8.70
C THR A 86 -2.11 -4.13 9.62
N GLY A 87 -1.13 -4.92 10.08
CA GLY A 87 -1.34 -6.10 10.91
C GLY A 87 -2.07 -7.24 10.18
N ILE A 88 -2.03 -7.27 8.84
CA ILE A 88 -2.72 -8.26 8.02
C ILE A 88 -1.74 -9.39 7.70
N HIS A 89 -2.10 -10.61 8.10
CA HIS A 89 -1.35 -11.80 7.68
C HIS A 89 -1.70 -12.14 6.23
N PRO A 90 -0.73 -12.50 5.36
CA PRO A 90 -1.00 -12.86 3.97
C PRO A 90 -2.05 -13.97 3.81
N ASP A 91 -2.14 -14.92 4.74
CA ASP A 91 -3.15 -16.00 4.71
C ASP A 91 -4.59 -15.48 4.85
N GLN A 92 -4.78 -14.30 5.45
CA GLN A 92 -6.09 -13.65 5.54
C GLN A 92 -6.59 -13.15 4.18
N ALA A 93 -5.76 -13.17 3.13
CA ALA A 93 -6.18 -12.86 1.78
C ALA A 93 -7.22 -13.86 1.26
N HIS A 94 -7.26 -15.09 1.75
CA HIS A 94 -8.19 -16.12 1.27
C HIS A 94 -9.65 -15.79 1.60
N ASP A 95 -9.90 -15.05 2.68
CA ASP A 95 -11.23 -14.49 2.98
C ASP A 95 -11.41 -13.16 2.22
N LYS A 96 -12.15 -13.22 1.11
CA LYS A 96 -12.39 -12.07 0.22
C LYS A 96 -13.12 -10.92 0.90
N ALA A 97 -14.02 -11.20 1.85
CA ALA A 97 -14.79 -10.19 2.54
C ALA A 97 -13.90 -9.47 3.56
N LYS A 98 -13.17 -10.24 4.37
CA LYS A 98 -12.23 -9.72 5.37
C LYS A 98 -11.07 -8.96 4.73
N TRP A 99 -10.53 -9.45 3.61
CA TRP A 99 -9.48 -8.78 2.84
C TRP A 99 -9.95 -7.43 2.31
N ARG A 100 -11.15 -7.36 1.74
CA ARG A 100 -11.74 -6.10 1.28
C ARG A 100 -11.95 -5.13 2.43
N GLN A 101 -12.51 -5.57 3.56
CA GLN A 101 -12.72 -4.69 4.72
C GLN A 101 -11.42 -4.12 5.29
N ARG A 102 -10.33 -4.92 5.29
CA ARG A 102 -9.05 -4.51 5.88
C ARG A 102 -8.18 -3.65 4.97
N ILE A 103 -8.37 -3.76 3.65
CA ILE A 103 -7.53 -3.07 2.65
C ILE A 103 -8.27 -1.93 1.96
N SER A 104 -9.58 -2.07 1.74
CA SER A 104 -10.42 -1.02 1.17
C SER A 104 -10.56 0.07 2.22
N ASN A 105 -9.84 1.17 2.04
CA ASN A 105 -10.06 2.36 2.85
C ASN A 105 -11.14 3.19 2.16
N ALA A 106 -12.09 3.69 2.95
CA ALA A 106 -13.18 4.53 2.44
C ALA A 106 -12.63 5.72 1.65
N ASP A 107 -13.40 6.17 0.65
CA ASP A 107 -12.98 7.32 -0.16
C ASP A 107 -12.86 8.56 0.74
N PRO A 108 -11.68 9.19 0.88
CA PRO A 108 -11.48 10.35 1.76
C PRO A 108 -12.34 11.55 1.38
N ALA A 109 -13.05 11.51 0.24
CA ALA A 109 -14.02 12.51 -0.14
C ALA A 109 -15.27 12.60 0.77
N THR A 110 -15.55 11.58 1.61
CA THR A 110 -16.82 11.52 2.37
C THR A 110 -16.80 12.23 3.72
N GLY A 111 -15.64 12.59 4.28
CA GLY A 111 -15.51 13.28 5.56
C GLY A 111 -15.31 14.79 5.41
N ARG A 112 -16.18 15.50 4.69
CA ARG A 112 -16.17 16.97 4.70
C ARG A 112 -16.94 17.44 5.93
N GLU A 113 -16.22 17.66 7.03
CA GLU A 113 -16.71 18.42 8.17
C GLU A 113 -17.11 19.82 7.67
N LYS A 114 -18.37 20.18 7.93
CA LYS A 114 -18.91 21.50 7.62
C LYS A 114 -18.26 22.49 8.60
N ARG A 115 -17.74 23.54 7.97
CA ARG A 115 -17.20 24.79 8.49
C ARG A 115 -17.72 25.23 9.86
#